data_AF-U5VV24-F1
#
_entry.id   AF-U5VV24-F1
#
_cell.length_a   1.000
_cell.length_b   1.000
_cell.length_c   1.000
_cell.angle_alpha   90.00
_cell.angle_beta   90.00
_cell.angle_gamma   90.00
#
_symmetry.space_group_name_H-M   'P 1'
#
loop_
_entity.id
_entity.type
_entity.pdbx_description
1 polymer ?
#
loop_
_entity_poly.entity_id
_entity_poly.type
_entity_poly.pdbx_seq_one_letter_code
_entity_poly.pdbx_strand_id
1 'polypeptide(L)'
;MIRLSTLPSTREQARRALLLIGAPAPARLVVDVHGALFDGDLSIPALAALLRDEEREFAGDAQAAYTICPALQPDLTAARGLITLSTWPVAGRITAPATDTLAAVVRTAEFVAMRETAGPAAAALLRRLAEDVPGGPEAYAVHNPVALADAARTALAETAGVPLPPGIADRWAGLERRQQLFGVLGVPQQRGRR
;
A
#
# COMPACT_ATOMS: atom_id res chain seq x y z
N MET A 1 -1.51 2.50 35.99
CA MET A 1 -2.36 3.38 35.15
C MET A 1 -1.79 3.38 33.74
N ILE A 2 -2.36 2.58 32.84
CA ILE A 2 -2.00 2.59 31.42
C ILE A 2 -2.71 3.80 30.82
N ARG A 3 -1.98 4.83 30.39
CA ARG A 3 -2.56 5.87 29.54
C ARG A 3 -2.90 5.18 28.22
N LEU A 4 -4.16 4.82 28.03
CA LEU A 4 -4.68 4.49 26.71
C LEU A 4 -4.57 5.78 25.90
N SER A 5 -3.57 5.85 25.03
CA SER A 5 -3.52 6.87 23.99
C SER A 5 -4.83 6.74 23.20
N THR A 6 -5.68 7.76 23.28
CA THR A 6 -6.93 7.86 22.51
C THR A 6 -6.67 8.12 21.02
N LEU A 7 -5.43 8.40 20.63
CA LEU A 7 -5.03 8.56 19.25
C LEU A 7 -4.60 7.22 18.64
N PRO A 8 -5.04 6.92 17.40
CA PRO A 8 -4.65 5.69 16.71
C PRO A 8 -3.12 5.65 16.52
N SER A 9 -2.52 4.49 16.75
CA SER A 9 -1.09 4.30 16.53
C SER A 9 -0.71 4.56 15.06
N THR A 10 0.56 4.92 14.79
CA THR A 10 1.11 5.04 13.42
C THR A 10 0.79 3.83 12.56
N ARG A 11 0.85 2.63 13.16
CA ARG A 11 0.52 1.36 12.50
C ARG A 11 -0.95 1.30 12.06
N GLU A 12 -1.88 1.69 12.94
CA GLU A 12 -3.32 1.69 12.62
C GLU A 12 -3.66 2.76 11.58
N GLN A 13 -3.07 3.95 11.70
CA GLN A 13 -3.21 5.02 10.71
C GLN A 13 -2.74 4.55 9.32
N ALA A 14 -1.54 3.96 9.22
CA ALA A 14 -1.01 3.43 7.97
C ALA A 14 -1.87 2.27 7.42
N ARG A 15 -2.34 1.36 8.29
CA ARG A 15 -3.25 0.29 7.89
C ARG A 15 -4.54 0.82 7.31
N ARG A 16 -5.17 1.82 7.93
CA ARG A 16 -6.43 2.39 7.46
C ARG A 16 -6.30 2.98 6.06
N ALA A 17 -5.23 3.73 5.81
CA ALA A 17 -4.93 4.25 4.48
C ALA A 17 -4.64 3.14 3.47
N LEU A 18 -3.84 2.12 3.83
CA LEU A 18 -3.56 0.98 2.95
C LEU A 18 -4.80 0.15 2.64
N LEU A 19 -5.75 0.01 3.57
CA LEU A 19 -7.02 -0.69 3.30
C LEU A 19 -7.90 0.08 2.33
N LEU A 20 -7.91 1.42 2.41
CA LEU A 20 -8.63 2.27 1.45
C LEU A 20 -7.99 2.20 0.06
N ILE A 21 -6.67 2.38 -0.03
CA ILE A 21 -5.92 2.25 -1.30
C ILE A 21 -6.12 0.84 -1.87
N GLY A 22 -5.89 -0.16 -1.03
CA GLY A 22 -6.04 -1.58 -1.30
C GLY A 22 -5.16 -2.11 -2.44
N ALA A 23 -4.02 -1.48 -2.65
CA ALA A 23 -2.92 -1.92 -3.50
C ALA A 23 -1.59 -1.52 -2.84
N PRO A 24 -0.47 -2.16 -3.20
CA PRO A 24 0.85 -1.67 -2.84
C PRO A 24 1.00 -0.18 -3.20
N ALA A 25 1.55 0.62 -2.29
CA ALA A 25 1.62 2.06 -2.50
C ALA A 25 2.90 2.69 -1.97
N PRO A 26 3.36 3.80 -2.56
CA PRO A 26 4.42 4.61 -1.99
C PRO A 26 4.05 5.06 -0.58
N ALA A 27 5.01 5.03 0.34
CA ALA A 27 4.82 5.54 1.71
C ALA A 27 4.26 6.99 1.71
N ARG A 28 4.66 7.80 0.71
CA ARG A 28 4.15 9.16 0.51
C ARG A 28 2.66 9.21 0.22
N LEU A 29 2.16 8.32 -0.64
CA LEU A 29 0.75 8.23 -0.98
C LEU A 29 -0.07 7.78 0.23
N VAL A 30 0.42 6.82 1.01
CA VAL A 30 -0.24 6.37 2.25
C VAL A 30 -0.40 7.53 3.24
N VAL A 31 0.64 8.35 3.43
CA VAL A 31 0.57 9.57 4.26
C VAL A 31 -0.43 10.59 3.69
N ASP A 32 -0.39 10.84 2.38
CA ASP A 32 -1.29 11.80 1.73
C ASP A 32 -2.77 11.40 1.83
N VAL A 33 -3.07 10.12 1.53
CA VAL A 33 -4.41 9.55 1.67
C VAL A 33 -4.85 9.64 3.13
N HIS A 34 -3.96 9.32 4.07
CA HIS A 34 -4.28 9.42 5.48
C HIS A 34 -4.67 10.84 5.88
N GLY A 35 -3.78 11.81 5.64
CA GLY A 35 -3.98 13.20 6.06
C GLY A 35 -5.11 13.92 5.31
N ALA A 36 -5.48 13.47 4.11
CA ALA A 36 -6.58 14.09 3.36
C ALA A 36 -7.96 13.55 3.74
N LEU A 37 -8.06 12.30 4.19
CA LEU A 37 -9.34 11.58 4.30
C LEU A 37 -9.69 11.14 5.73
N PHE A 38 -8.72 11.12 6.63
CA PHE A 38 -8.86 10.66 8.00
C PHE A 38 -8.25 11.65 8.99
N ASP A 39 -8.76 11.62 10.22
CA ASP A 39 -8.17 12.37 11.31
C ASP A 39 -6.92 11.64 11.84
N GLY A 40 -5.80 12.35 11.87
CA GLY A 40 -4.55 11.89 12.49
C GLY A 40 -3.32 12.58 11.93
N ASP A 41 -2.16 12.17 12.42
CA ASP A 41 -0.87 12.85 12.27
C ASP A 41 0.19 11.97 11.60
N LEU A 42 -0.23 10.95 10.85
CA LEU A 42 0.66 10.06 10.12
C LEU A 42 1.64 10.87 9.27
N SER A 43 2.93 10.70 9.54
CA SER A 43 4.01 11.40 8.87
C SER A 43 5.01 10.42 8.26
N ILE A 44 5.77 10.87 7.26
CA ILE A 44 6.82 10.06 6.62
C ILE A 44 7.87 9.59 7.63
N PRO A 45 8.40 10.43 8.55
CA PRO A 45 9.35 9.98 9.56
C PRO A 45 8.77 8.91 10.49
N ALA A 46 7.52 9.06 10.94
CA ALA A 46 6.86 8.08 11.81
C ALA A 46 6.66 6.74 11.10
N LEU A 47 6.23 6.78 9.83
CA LEU A 47 6.05 5.58 9.02
C LEU A 47 7.40 4.89 8.72
N ALA A 48 8.45 5.64 8.44
CA ALA A 48 9.79 5.09 8.23
C ALA A 48 10.38 4.46 9.51
N ALA A 49 10.14 5.07 10.68
CA ALA A 49 10.51 4.48 11.97
C ALA A 49 9.75 3.16 12.19
N LEU A 50 8.44 3.15 11.98
CA LEU A 50 7.61 1.95 12.07
C LEU A 50 8.16 0.81 11.21
N LEU A 51 8.45 1.05 9.93
CA LEU A 51 8.96 0.01 9.03
C LEU A 51 10.28 -0.61 9.51
N ARG A 52 11.18 0.21 10.07
CA ARG A 52 12.44 -0.29 10.65
C ARG A 52 12.18 -1.12 11.91
N ASP A 53 11.25 -0.69 12.75
CA ASP A 53 10.88 -1.42 13.97
C ASP A 53 10.19 -2.75 13.64
N GLU A 54 9.30 -2.78 12.66
CA GLU A 54 8.66 -4.02 12.18
C GLU A 54 9.69 -5.07 11.75
N GLU A 55 10.74 -4.65 11.03
CA GLU A 55 11.81 -5.55 10.59
C GLU A 55 12.76 -5.95 11.73
N ARG A 56 13.14 -4.99 12.58
CA ARG A 56 14.07 -5.19 13.70
C ARG A 56 13.49 -6.08 14.78
N GLU A 57 12.20 -5.93 15.08
CA GLU A 57 11.50 -6.62 16.16
C GLU A 57 10.81 -7.91 15.68
N PHE A 58 10.93 -8.25 14.39
CA PHE A 58 10.41 -9.50 13.86
C PHE A 58 11.08 -10.72 14.52
N ALA A 59 10.29 -11.43 15.34
CA ALA A 59 10.71 -12.61 16.10
C ALA A 59 10.08 -13.92 15.60
N GLY A 60 9.62 -13.98 14.35
CA GLY A 60 9.06 -15.20 13.75
C GLY A 60 7.59 -15.44 14.11
N ASP A 61 7.35 -15.97 15.31
CA ASP A 61 6.05 -16.56 15.71
C ASP A 61 5.21 -15.65 16.62
N ALA A 62 5.81 -14.65 17.27
CA ALA A 62 5.11 -13.66 18.10
C ALA A 62 4.69 -12.44 17.25
N GLN A 63 3.87 -12.63 16.22
CA GLN A 63 3.50 -11.55 15.32
C GLN A 63 2.26 -10.80 15.80
N ALA A 64 2.27 -9.47 15.65
CA ALA A 64 1.04 -8.67 15.65
C ALA A 64 0.04 -9.21 14.60
N ALA A 65 -1.26 -8.99 14.82
CA ALA A 65 -2.33 -9.44 13.92
C ALA A 65 -2.13 -9.00 12.45
N TYR A 66 -1.40 -7.89 12.25
CA TYR A 66 -0.92 -7.42 10.96
C TYR A 66 0.38 -6.62 11.15
N THR A 67 1.17 -6.52 10.08
CA THR A 67 2.42 -5.76 9.99
C THR A 67 2.38 -4.92 8.72
N ILE A 68 2.88 -3.68 8.80
CA ILE A 68 3.18 -2.88 7.61
C ILE A 68 4.55 -3.34 7.11
N CYS A 69 4.63 -3.84 5.88
CA CYS A 69 5.87 -4.36 5.32
C CYS A 69 6.13 -3.79 3.92
N PRO A 70 7.35 -3.93 3.39
CA PRO A 70 7.62 -3.63 2.00
C PRO A 70 6.70 -4.43 1.07
N ALA A 71 6.25 -3.79 0.00
CA ALA A 71 5.74 -4.53 -1.15
C ALA A 71 6.87 -5.34 -1.79
N LEU A 72 6.51 -6.27 -2.67
CA LEU A 72 7.45 -7.19 -3.29
C LEU A 72 7.50 -6.97 -4.80
N GLN A 73 8.65 -7.23 -5.40
CA GLN A 73 8.79 -7.35 -6.83
C GLN A 73 8.36 -8.77 -7.29
N PRO A 74 8.16 -9.02 -8.60
CA PRO A 74 7.82 -10.36 -9.11
C PRO A 74 8.87 -11.46 -8.82
N ASP A 75 10.09 -11.06 -8.48
CA ASP A 75 11.17 -11.93 -8.00
C ASP A 75 11.16 -12.17 -6.48
N LEU A 76 10.15 -11.64 -5.77
CA LEU A 76 9.96 -11.70 -4.31
C LEU A 76 10.98 -10.90 -3.49
N THR A 77 11.77 -10.01 -4.11
CA THR A 77 12.60 -9.04 -3.40
C THR A 77 11.78 -7.82 -2.96
N ALA A 78 12.27 -7.09 -1.95
CA ALA A 78 11.60 -5.86 -1.50
C ALA A 78 11.54 -4.80 -2.61
N ALA A 79 10.34 -4.26 -2.84
CA ALA A 79 10.13 -3.10 -3.70
C ALA A 79 10.39 -1.81 -2.90
N ARG A 80 11.46 -1.10 -3.25
CA ARG A 80 11.93 0.07 -2.50
C ARG A 80 10.86 1.17 -2.43
N GLY A 81 10.57 1.65 -1.23
CA GLY A 81 9.65 2.77 -0.99
C GLY A 81 8.17 2.45 -1.11
N LEU A 82 7.82 1.23 -1.57
CA LEU A 82 6.45 0.73 -1.62
C LEU A 82 6.16 -0.12 -0.38
N ILE A 83 4.97 0.06 0.17
CA ILE A 83 4.51 -0.67 1.35
C ILE A 83 3.16 -1.35 1.12
N THR A 84 2.91 -2.38 1.90
CA THR A 84 1.73 -3.23 1.83
C THR A 84 1.38 -3.80 3.21
N LEU A 85 0.30 -4.56 3.30
CA LEU A 85 -0.12 -5.27 4.50
C LEU A 85 0.31 -6.73 4.46
N SER A 86 0.86 -7.23 5.56
CA SER A 86 1.28 -8.63 5.69
C SER A 86 0.14 -9.65 5.58
N THR A 87 -1.10 -9.20 5.77
CA THR A 87 -2.32 -10.00 5.69
C THR A 87 -2.85 -10.17 4.27
N TRP A 88 -2.33 -9.42 3.30
CA TRP A 88 -2.71 -9.59 1.90
C TRP A 88 -2.10 -10.86 1.31
N PRO A 89 -2.82 -11.54 0.39
CA PRO A 89 -2.24 -12.67 -0.33
C PRO A 89 -1.02 -12.21 -1.12
N VAL A 90 -0.09 -13.14 -1.43
CA VAL A 90 1.15 -12.83 -2.15
C VAL A 90 0.92 -11.99 -3.42
N ALA A 91 -0.14 -12.30 -4.17
CA ALA A 91 -0.53 -11.56 -5.37
C ALA A 91 -0.83 -10.08 -5.10
N GLY A 92 -1.47 -9.75 -3.98
CA GLY A 92 -1.75 -8.36 -3.59
C GLY A 92 -0.55 -7.65 -2.96
N ARG A 93 0.53 -8.38 -2.63
CA ARG A 93 1.77 -7.81 -2.07
C ARG A 93 2.82 -7.55 -3.13
N ILE A 94 2.70 -8.18 -4.30
CA ILE A 94 3.58 -7.94 -5.44
C ILE A 94 3.11 -6.69 -6.15
N THR A 95 4.01 -5.74 -6.37
CA THR A 95 3.68 -4.50 -7.08
C THR A 95 3.49 -4.73 -8.57
N ALA A 96 2.46 -4.10 -9.11
CA ALA A 96 2.23 -3.91 -10.53
C ALA A 96 1.98 -2.40 -10.76
N PRO A 97 3.04 -1.57 -10.89
CA PRO A 97 2.95 -0.13 -10.65
C PRO A 97 1.80 0.62 -11.36
N ALA A 98 1.55 0.31 -12.65
CA ALA A 98 0.45 0.94 -13.39
C ALA A 98 -0.92 0.55 -12.82
N THR A 99 -1.15 -0.76 -12.61
CA THR A 99 -2.37 -1.29 -12.00
C THR A 99 -2.56 -0.78 -10.56
N ASP A 100 -1.49 -0.75 -9.77
CA ASP A 100 -1.51 -0.31 -8.36
C ASP A 100 -1.93 1.16 -8.24
N THR A 101 -1.32 2.04 -9.04
CA THR A 101 -1.65 3.47 -9.08
C THR A 101 -3.10 3.68 -9.50
N LEU A 102 -3.54 3.07 -10.60
CA LEU A 102 -4.92 3.21 -11.07
C LEU A 102 -5.93 2.68 -10.05
N ALA A 103 -5.67 1.52 -9.43
CA ALA A 103 -6.51 0.98 -8.36
C ALA A 103 -6.58 1.93 -7.15
N ALA A 104 -5.46 2.55 -6.77
CA ALA A 104 -5.43 3.54 -5.71
C ALA A 104 -6.28 4.77 -6.06
N VAL A 105 -6.23 5.25 -7.31
CA VAL A 105 -7.06 6.39 -7.75
C VAL A 105 -8.53 6.04 -7.73
N VAL A 106 -8.93 4.88 -8.29
CA VAL A 106 -10.32 4.41 -8.29
C VAL A 106 -10.87 4.42 -6.86
N ARG A 107 -10.21 3.72 -5.93
CA ARG A 107 -10.71 3.60 -4.56
C ARG A 107 -10.74 4.92 -3.81
N THR A 108 -9.75 5.77 -4.02
CA THR A 108 -9.67 7.09 -3.38
C THR A 108 -10.79 8.00 -3.87
N ALA A 109 -11.01 8.05 -5.18
CA ALA A 109 -12.05 8.86 -5.80
C ALA A 109 -13.45 8.37 -5.43
N GLU A 110 -13.70 7.06 -5.44
CA GLU A 110 -14.96 6.46 -4.98
C GLU A 110 -15.24 6.77 -3.51
N PHE A 111 -14.23 6.63 -2.65
CA PHE A 111 -14.39 6.95 -1.24
C PHE A 111 -14.76 8.42 -1.02
N VAL A 112 -14.14 9.35 -1.78
CA VAL A 112 -14.49 10.77 -1.70
C VAL A 112 -15.88 11.05 -2.27
N ALA A 113 -16.27 10.39 -3.37
CA ALA A 113 -17.61 10.53 -3.96
C ALA A 113 -18.74 10.11 -3.01
N MET A 114 -18.48 9.13 -2.13
CA MET A 114 -19.46 8.66 -1.14
C MET A 114 -19.62 9.61 0.07
N ARG A 115 -18.76 10.62 0.21
CA ARG A 115 -18.83 11.57 1.33
C ARG A 115 -19.73 12.75 0.99
N GLU A 116 -20.56 13.16 1.93
CA GLU A 116 -21.44 14.33 1.79
C GLU A 116 -20.67 15.63 1.52
N THR A 117 -19.44 15.74 2.05
CA THR A 117 -18.52 16.85 1.77
C THR A 117 -17.08 16.37 1.64
N ALA A 118 -16.42 16.80 0.56
CA ALA A 118 -14.99 16.64 0.36
C ALA A 118 -14.28 17.93 0.80
N GLY A 119 -13.40 17.82 1.80
CA GLY A 119 -12.59 18.95 2.24
C GLY A 119 -11.54 19.37 1.18
N PRO A 120 -10.92 20.55 1.32
CA PRO A 120 -9.92 21.05 0.39
C PRO A 120 -8.70 20.12 0.25
N ALA A 121 -8.33 19.41 1.33
CA ALA A 121 -7.25 18.43 1.30
C ALA A 121 -7.58 17.22 0.39
N ALA A 122 -8.82 16.70 0.46
CA ALA A 122 -9.29 15.63 -0.42
C ALA A 122 -9.33 16.10 -1.88
N ALA A 123 -9.81 17.32 -2.13
CA ALA A 123 -9.85 17.88 -3.47
C ALA A 123 -8.44 18.06 -4.07
N ALA A 124 -7.47 18.51 -3.26
CA ALA A 124 -6.07 18.64 -3.68
C ALA A 124 -5.40 17.29 -3.92
N LEU A 125 -5.72 16.26 -3.11
CA LEU A 125 -5.27 14.89 -3.32
C LEU A 125 -5.77 14.35 -4.66
N LEU A 126 -7.08 14.43 -4.93
CA LEU A 126 -7.66 13.93 -6.17
C LEU A 126 -7.12 14.66 -7.40
N ARG A 127 -6.91 15.97 -7.31
CA ARG A 127 -6.27 16.73 -8.40
C ARG A 127 -4.87 16.22 -8.73
N ARG A 128 -4.06 15.88 -7.72
CA ARG A 128 -2.74 15.29 -7.95
C ARG A 128 -2.82 13.89 -8.52
N LEU A 129 -3.73 13.06 -8.01
CA LEU A 129 -3.94 11.69 -8.51
C LEU A 129 -4.46 11.66 -9.94
N ALA A 130 -5.21 12.68 -10.36
CA ALA A 130 -5.70 12.81 -11.72
C ALA A 130 -4.57 12.88 -12.76
N GLU A 131 -3.41 13.43 -12.40
CA GLU A 131 -2.23 13.51 -13.29
C GLU A 131 -1.67 12.12 -13.66
N ASP A 132 -1.95 11.10 -12.85
CA ASP A 132 -1.49 9.72 -13.09
C ASP A 132 -2.51 8.87 -13.88
N VAL A 133 -3.65 9.46 -14.26
CA VAL A 133 -4.74 8.77 -14.99
C VAL A 133 -4.85 9.30 -16.42
N PRO A 134 -4.86 8.44 -17.45
CA PRO A 134 -5.21 8.85 -18.81
C PRO A 134 -6.59 9.53 -18.86
N GLY A 135 -6.63 10.80 -19.28
CA GLY A 135 -7.86 11.63 -19.29
C GLY A 135 -8.34 12.07 -17.89
N GLY A 136 -7.54 11.84 -16.85
CA GLY A 136 -7.84 12.19 -15.47
C GLY A 136 -8.00 13.70 -15.23
N PRO A 137 -7.10 14.56 -15.72
CA PRO A 137 -7.22 16.01 -15.51
C PRO A 137 -8.51 16.58 -16.09
N GLU A 138 -8.94 16.12 -17.27
CA GLU A 138 -10.20 16.49 -17.91
C GLU A 138 -11.40 15.97 -17.11
N ALA A 139 -11.35 14.71 -16.68
CA ALA A 139 -12.40 14.10 -15.87
C ALA A 139 -12.60 14.82 -14.52
N TYR A 140 -11.52 15.34 -13.94
CA TYR A 140 -11.54 16.03 -12.65
C TYR A 140 -11.59 17.57 -12.76
N ALA A 141 -11.66 18.15 -13.97
CA ALA A 141 -11.60 19.61 -14.18
C ALA A 141 -12.69 20.39 -13.41
N VAL A 142 -13.86 19.78 -13.21
CA VAL A 142 -14.98 20.33 -12.43
C VAL A 142 -15.06 19.77 -11.00
N HIS A 143 -13.95 19.23 -10.48
CA HIS A 143 -13.86 18.60 -9.16
C HIS A 143 -14.86 17.46 -8.96
N ASN A 144 -15.10 16.64 -10.00
CA ASN A 144 -16.02 15.51 -9.96
C ASN A 144 -15.27 14.20 -9.65
N PRO A 145 -15.33 13.67 -8.41
CA PRO A 145 -14.62 12.44 -8.06
C PRO A 145 -15.16 11.21 -8.79
N VAL A 146 -16.46 11.18 -9.12
CA VAL A 146 -17.07 10.06 -9.85
C VAL A 146 -16.49 9.97 -11.26
N ALA A 147 -16.38 11.10 -11.97
CA ALA A 147 -15.78 11.12 -13.30
C ALA A 147 -14.32 10.67 -13.28
N LEU A 148 -13.55 11.07 -12.26
CA LEU A 148 -12.17 10.59 -12.09
C LEU A 148 -12.11 9.08 -11.83
N ALA A 149 -13.00 8.54 -10.99
CA ALA A 149 -13.08 7.10 -10.75
C ALA A 149 -13.42 6.33 -12.05
N ASP A 150 -14.34 6.85 -12.86
CA ASP A 150 -14.75 6.24 -14.14
C ASP A 150 -13.58 6.21 -15.15
N ALA A 151 -12.84 7.32 -15.27
CA ALA A 151 -11.65 7.41 -16.11
C ALA A 151 -10.58 6.41 -15.66
N ALA A 152 -10.31 6.34 -14.36
CA ALA A 152 -9.32 5.41 -13.80
C ALA A 152 -9.73 3.94 -13.96
N ARG A 153 -11.03 3.60 -13.84
CA ARG A 153 -11.54 2.24 -14.09
C ARG A 153 -11.40 1.83 -15.56
N THR A 154 -11.65 2.77 -16.47
CA THR A 154 -11.47 2.54 -17.91
C THR A 154 -10.00 2.26 -18.23
N ALA A 155 -9.10 3.13 -17.76
CA ALA A 155 -7.66 2.93 -17.92
C ALA A 155 -7.17 1.62 -17.27
N LEU A 156 -7.73 1.25 -16.11
CA LEU A 156 -7.39 -0.01 -15.43
C LEU A 156 -7.82 -1.24 -16.24
N ALA A 157 -9.00 -1.19 -16.88
CA ALA A 157 -9.49 -2.27 -17.73
C ALA A 157 -8.65 -2.44 -19.02
N GLU A 158 -8.10 -1.33 -19.54
CA GLU A 158 -7.20 -1.32 -20.69
C GLU A 158 -5.77 -1.70 -20.34
N THR A 159 -5.38 -1.54 -19.07
CA THR A 159 -4.06 -1.92 -18.58
C THR A 159 -3.97 -3.44 -18.50
N ALA A 160 -3.24 -4.04 -19.45
CA ALA A 160 -2.85 -5.44 -19.35
C ALA A 160 -2.01 -5.64 -18.07
N GLY A 161 -2.59 -6.26 -17.06
CA GLY A 161 -1.85 -6.63 -15.86
C GLY A 161 -0.69 -7.55 -16.23
N VAL A 162 0.49 -7.32 -15.67
CA VAL A 162 1.62 -8.25 -15.83
C VAL A 162 1.25 -9.53 -15.10
N PRO A 163 1.08 -10.67 -15.79
CA PRO A 163 0.75 -11.92 -15.13
C PRO A 163 1.86 -12.26 -14.13
N LEU A 164 1.48 -12.72 -12.94
CA LEU A 164 2.47 -13.22 -12.01
C LEU A 164 3.24 -14.39 -12.65
N PRO A 165 4.56 -14.47 -12.45
CA PRO A 165 5.34 -15.60 -12.95
C PRO A 165 4.75 -16.93 -12.49
N PRO A 166 4.71 -17.96 -13.36
CA PRO A 166 4.26 -19.29 -12.96
C PRO A 166 5.11 -19.81 -11.78
N GLY A 167 4.47 -20.56 -10.87
CA GLY A 167 5.14 -21.10 -9.68
C GLY A 167 5.48 -20.07 -8.59
N ILE A 168 4.99 -18.82 -8.67
CA ILE A 168 5.23 -17.83 -7.61
C ILE A 168 4.66 -18.27 -6.25
N ALA A 169 3.54 -18.99 -6.25
CA ALA A 169 2.94 -19.54 -5.05
C ALA A 169 3.84 -20.62 -4.40
N ASP A 170 4.45 -21.49 -5.21
CA ASP A 170 5.36 -22.52 -4.71
C ASP A 170 6.65 -21.91 -4.16
N ARG A 171 7.21 -20.93 -4.89
CA ARG A 171 8.36 -20.15 -4.41
C ARG A 171 8.05 -19.46 -3.09
N TRP A 172 6.89 -18.82 -2.99
CA TRP A 172 6.40 -18.18 -1.77
C TRP A 172 6.30 -19.14 -0.58
N ALA A 173 5.72 -20.32 -0.81
CA ALA A 173 5.55 -21.35 0.22
C ALA A 173 6.89 -21.90 0.73
N GLY A 174 7.94 -21.88 -0.10
CA GLY A 174 9.30 -22.29 0.28
C GLY A 174 10.12 -21.23 1.04
N LEU A 175 9.61 -20.01 1.17
CA LEU A 175 10.31 -18.93 1.88
C LEU A 175 10.06 -18.98 3.39
N GLU A 176 11.10 -18.65 4.16
CA GLU A 176 10.94 -18.35 5.58
C GLU A 176 10.06 -17.11 5.78
N ARG A 177 9.38 -17.03 6.92
CA ARG A 177 8.42 -15.94 7.19
C ARG A 177 9.05 -14.55 7.10
N ARG A 178 10.31 -14.40 7.53
CA ARG A 178 11.05 -13.13 7.40
C ARG A 178 11.23 -12.71 5.93
N GLN A 179 11.55 -13.67 5.06
CA GLN A 179 11.71 -13.44 3.62
C GLN A 179 10.36 -13.10 2.97
N GLN A 180 9.30 -13.81 3.35
CA GLN A 180 7.93 -13.49 2.91
C GLN A 180 7.52 -12.07 3.31
N LEU A 181 7.89 -11.59 4.50
CA LEU A 181 7.48 -10.27 4.97
C LEU A 181 8.34 -9.15 4.39
N PHE A 182 9.66 -9.29 4.43
CA PHE A 182 10.58 -8.18 4.17
C PHE A 182 11.31 -8.28 2.83
N GLY A 183 11.13 -9.35 2.06
CA GLY A 183 11.81 -9.55 0.78
C GLY A 183 13.33 -9.56 0.91
N VAL A 184 13.84 -9.90 2.11
CA VAL A 184 15.27 -10.03 2.37
C VAL A 184 15.76 -11.29 1.67
N LEU A 185 16.75 -11.14 0.78
CA LEU A 185 17.44 -12.29 0.20
C LEU A 185 18.11 -13.04 1.34
N GLY A 186 17.71 -14.30 1.55
CA GLY A 186 18.39 -15.14 2.52
C GLY A 186 19.85 -15.27 2.11
N VAL A 187 20.78 -15.05 3.03
CA VAL A 187 22.10 -15.67 2.91
C VAL A 187 21.82 -17.17 2.79
N PRO A 188 22.37 -17.89 1.78
CA PRO A 188 22.22 -19.33 1.74
C PRO A 188 22.66 -19.86 3.10
N GLN A 189 21.76 -20.52 3.84
CA GLN A 189 22.19 -21.25 5.03
C GLN A 189 23.28 -22.20 4.54
N GLN A 190 24.53 -21.96 4.96
CA GLN A 190 25.58 -22.95 4.77
C GLN A 190 25.11 -24.19 5.53
N ARG A 191 24.48 -25.13 4.81
CA ARG A 191 24.20 -26.47 5.32
C ARG A 191 25.53 -26.99 5.84
N GLY A 192 25.59 -27.19 7.14
CA GLY A 192 26.80 -27.50 7.86
C GLY A 192 27.55 -28.65 7.20
N ARG A 193 28.82 -28.41 6.90
CA ARG A 193 29.80 -29.49 6.83
C ARG A 193 29.88 -30.09 8.23
N ARG A 194 29.33 -31.29 8.39
CA ARG A 194 29.81 -32.27 9.37
C ARG A 194 30.35 -33.45 8.59
#